data_AF-A0A2X2KCY3-F1
#
_entry.id   AF-A0A2X2KCY3-F1
#
_cell.length_a   1.000
_cell.length_b   1.000
_cell.length_c   1.000
_cell.angle_alpha   90.00
_cell.angle_beta   90.00
_cell.angle_gamma   90.00
#
_symmetry.space_group_name_H-M   'P 1'
#
loop_
_entity.id
_entity.type
_entity.pdbx_description
1 polymer ?
#
loop_
_entity_poly.entity_id
_entity_poly.type
_entity_poly.pdbx_seq_one_letter_code
_entity_poly.pdbx_strand_id
1 'polypeptide(L)'
;MNKKKSIIAASAGNHAQGVALTAKLLGIDATIVMPETAPQAKQQATKGYGAKVILKGKNFNETRLYMEELAKENGMTIVHPYDDKFVMAGQGTIGLEILDDIGM
;
A
#
# COMPACT_ATOMS: atom_id res chain seq x y z
N MET A 1 -14.73 14.47 16.85
CA MET A 1 -14.97 13.37 15.89
C MET A 1 -13.63 12.68 15.62
N ASN A 2 -13.40 11.50 16.21
CA ASN A 2 -12.23 10.67 15.89
C ASN A 2 -12.40 10.13 14.47
N LYS A 3 -11.80 10.77 13.45
CA LYS A 3 -11.63 10.12 12.15
C LYS A 3 -10.80 8.87 12.43
N LYS A 4 -11.39 7.67 12.29
CA LYS A 4 -10.63 6.42 12.27
C LYS A 4 -9.53 6.61 11.24
N LYS A 5 -8.27 6.50 11.67
CA LYS A 5 -7.11 6.62 10.79
C LYS A 5 -7.09 5.37 9.91
N SER A 6 -7.65 5.45 8.71
CA SER A 6 -7.58 4.38 7.72
C SER A 6 -6.67 4.79 6.58
N ILE A 7 -5.90 3.84 6.08
CA ILE A 7 -4.95 4.06 4.99
C ILE A 7 -5.44 3.42 3.70
N ILE A 8 -4.98 3.95 2.57
CA ILE A 8 -5.29 3.43 1.25
C ILE A 8 -4.07 3.47 0.33
N ALA A 9 -3.92 2.47 -0.54
CA ALA A 9 -2.86 2.44 -1.55
C ALA A 9 -3.35 1.79 -2.85
N ALA A 10 -2.74 2.16 -3.97
CA ALA A 10 -2.94 1.53 -5.27
C ALA A 10 -1.73 0.65 -5.62
N SER A 11 -1.92 -0.68 -5.66
CA SER A 11 -0.88 -1.64 -6.06
C SER A 11 -1.46 -3.03 -6.23
N ALA A 12 -0.99 -3.79 -7.22
CA ALA A 12 -1.26 -5.23 -7.36
C ALA A 12 -0.05 -6.09 -6.99
N GLY A 13 0.90 -5.59 -6.21
CA GLY A 13 2.21 -6.22 -6.02
C GLY A 13 2.74 -6.18 -4.58
N ASN A 14 4.07 -6.09 -4.46
CA ASN A 14 4.76 -6.14 -3.16
C ASN A 14 4.35 -4.98 -2.25
N HIS A 15 4.16 -3.77 -2.81
CA HIS A 15 3.67 -2.63 -2.03
C HIS A 15 2.31 -2.91 -1.37
N ALA A 16 1.36 -3.50 -2.10
CA ALA A 16 0.07 -3.88 -1.53
C ALA A 16 0.21 -4.81 -0.32
N GLN A 17 1.09 -5.81 -0.44
CA GLN A 17 1.32 -6.78 0.63
C GLN A 17 2.05 -6.15 1.82
N GLY A 18 3.08 -5.33 1.58
CA GLY A 18 3.81 -4.62 2.62
C GLY A 18 2.92 -3.66 3.41
N VAL A 19 2.07 -2.90 2.71
CA VAL A 19 1.08 -2.02 3.35
C VAL A 19 0.06 -2.83 4.13
N ALA A 20 -0.51 -3.89 3.54
CA ALA A 20 -1.52 -4.70 4.20
C ALA A 20 -0.98 -5.40 5.47
N LEU A 21 0.21 -5.98 5.40
CA LEU A 21 0.88 -6.61 6.53
C LEU A 21 1.17 -5.59 7.63
N THR A 22 1.76 -4.45 7.29
CA THR A 22 2.10 -3.40 8.25
C THR A 22 0.85 -2.84 8.93
N ALA A 23 -0.22 -2.62 8.16
CA ALA A 23 -1.50 -2.17 8.70
C ALA A 23 -2.08 -3.14 9.74
N LYS A 24 -2.02 -4.45 9.45
CA LYS A 24 -2.42 -5.50 10.39
C LYS A 24 -1.59 -5.46 11.67
N LEU A 25 -0.26 -5.33 11.55
CA LEU A 25 0.64 -5.27 12.71
C LEU A 25 0.36 -4.04 13.59
N LEU A 26 -0.04 -2.93 12.99
CA LEU A 26 -0.33 -1.67 13.68
C LEU A 26 -1.79 -1.52 14.12
N GLY A 27 -2.67 -2.48 13.80
CA GLY A 27 -4.11 -2.39 14.09
C GLY A 27 -4.82 -1.27 13.32
N ILE A 28 -4.35 -0.95 12.11
CA ILE A 28 -4.88 0.12 11.24
C ILE A 28 -5.74 -0.50 10.13
N ASP A 29 -6.88 0.10 9.84
CA ASP A 29 -7.72 -0.30 8.71
C ASP A 29 -7.03 0.08 7.38
N ALA A 30 -6.78 -0.90 6.50
CA ALA A 30 -6.16 -0.68 5.19
C ALA A 30 -7.09 -1.10 4.04
N THR A 31 -7.13 -0.25 3.01
CA THR A 31 -7.76 -0.55 1.72
C THR A 31 -6.71 -0.57 0.61
N ILE A 32 -6.70 -1.61 -0.21
CA ILE A 32 -5.82 -1.72 -1.37
C ILE A 32 -6.68 -1.74 -2.63
N VAL A 33 -6.43 -0.78 -3.52
CA VAL A 33 -7.04 -0.74 -4.85
C VAL A 33 -6.09 -1.43 -5.82
N MET A 34 -6.60 -2.41 -6.56
CA MET A 34 -5.88 -3.13 -7.60
C MET A 34 -6.62 -2.99 -8.93
N PRO A 35 -5.93 -3.04 -10.08
CA PRO A 35 -6.59 -3.21 -11.37
C PRO A 35 -7.40 -4.51 -11.42
N GLU A 36 -8.44 -4.53 -12.23
CA GLU A 36 -9.33 -5.69 -12.42
C GLU A 36 -8.58 -6.93 -12.94
N THR A 37 -7.45 -6.70 -13.62
CA THR A 37 -6.56 -7.72 -14.17
C THR A 37 -5.54 -8.25 -13.16
N ALA A 38 -5.55 -7.79 -11.91
CA ALA A 38 -4.59 -8.23 -10.89
C ALA A 38 -4.65 -9.75 -10.67
N PRO A 39 -3.52 -10.48 -10.66
CA PRO A 39 -3.50 -11.93 -10.46
C PRO A 39 -4.17 -12.34 -9.14
N GLN A 40 -5.05 -13.36 -9.19
CA GLN A 40 -5.81 -13.81 -8.01
C GLN A 40 -4.93 -14.14 -6.80
N ALA A 41 -3.77 -14.78 -7.02
CA ALA A 41 -2.82 -15.08 -5.96
C ALA A 41 -2.39 -13.82 -5.18
N LYS A 42 -2.17 -12.70 -5.87
CA LYS A 42 -1.77 -11.43 -5.23
C LYS A 42 -2.93 -10.75 -4.51
N GLN A 43 -4.15 -10.88 -5.05
CA GLN A 43 -5.36 -10.44 -4.35
C GLN A 43 -5.57 -11.21 -3.04
N GLN A 44 -5.44 -12.55 -3.09
CA GLN A 44 -5.62 -13.42 -1.94
C GLN A 44 -4.56 -13.20 -0.88
N ALA A 45 -3.28 -13.08 -1.27
CA ALA A 45 -2.20 -12.77 -0.33
C ALA A 45 -2.47 -11.45 0.44
N THR A 46 -2.90 -10.41 -0.29
CA THR A 46 -3.22 -9.11 0.31
C THR A 46 -4.44 -9.18 1.24
N LYS A 47 -5.50 -9.90 0.84
CA LYS A 47 -6.66 -10.16 1.69
C LYS A 47 -6.30 -10.98 2.93
N GLY A 48 -5.36 -11.92 2.83
CA GLY A 48 -4.86 -12.74 3.94
C GLY A 48 -4.18 -11.92 5.05
N TYR A 49 -3.64 -10.75 4.69
CA TYR A 49 -3.15 -9.76 5.65
C TYR A 49 -4.26 -8.87 6.23
N GLY A 50 -5.54 -9.11 5.93
CA GLY A 50 -6.67 -8.40 6.53
C GLY A 50 -7.03 -7.07 5.86
N ALA A 51 -6.36 -6.70 4.76
CA ALA A 51 -6.72 -5.51 4.02
C ALA A 51 -7.98 -5.71 3.16
N LYS A 52 -8.79 -4.66 3.04
CA LYS A 52 -9.90 -4.60 2.08
C LYS A 52 -9.33 -4.43 0.68
N VAL A 53 -9.53 -5.41 -0.20
CA VAL A 53 -9.11 -5.30 -1.61
C VAL A 53 -10.28 -4.88 -2.49
N ILE A 54 -10.09 -3.81 -3.25
CA ILE A 54 -11.03 -3.32 -4.26
C ILE A 54 -10.40 -3.50 -5.64
N LEU A 55 -11.13 -4.15 -6.55
CA LEU A 55 -10.71 -4.29 -7.96
C LEU A 55 -11.37 -3.19 -8.78
N LYS A 56 -10.58 -2.25 -9.28
CA LYS A 56 -11.08 -1.14 -10.09
C LYS A 56 -10.01 -0.60 -11.02
N GLY A 57 -10.41 -0.36 -12.26
CA GLY A 57 -9.55 0.20 -13.31
C GLY A 57 -8.90 -0.88 -14.17
N LYS A 58 -8.74 -0.57 -15.45
CA LYS A 58 -8.15 -1.46 -16.46
C LYS A 58 -6.64 -1.39 -16.50
N ASN A 59 -6.08 -0.27 -16.04
CA ASN A 59 -4.66 0.00 -15.96
C ASN A 59 -4.33 0.72 -14.64
N PHE A 60 -3.05 0.93 -14.38
CA PHE A 60 -2.58 1.55 -13.15
C PHE A 60 -3.10 2.99 -12.98
N ASN A 61 -3.19 3.78 -14.05
CA ASN A 61 -3.64 5.17 -13.95
C ASN A 61 -5.12 5.26 -13.53
N GLU A 62 -5.99 4.43 -14.13
CA GLU A 62 -7.39 4.34 -13.71
C GLU A 62 -7.53 3.85 -12.26
N THR A 63 -6.71 2.87 -11.86
CA THR A 63 -6.68 2.35 -10.48
C THR A 63 -6.29 3.46 -9.49
N ARG A 64 -5.25 4.23 -9.84
CA ARG A 64 -4.75 5.34 -9.01
C ARG A 64 -5.78 6.46 -8.88
N LEU A 65 -6.41 6.87 -9.99
CA LEU A 65 -7.42 7.93 -9.97
C LEU A 65 -8.62 7.55 -9.11
N TYR A 66 -9.11 6.31 -9.24
CA TYR A 66 -10.19 5.82 -8.38
C TYR A 66 -9.77 5.76 -6.90
N MET A 67 -8.54 5.34 -6.61
CA MET A 67 -7.99 5.33 -5.25
C MET A 67 -7.94 6.73 -4.64
N GLU A 68 -7.51 7.73 -5.41
CA GLU A 68 -7.43 9.14 -4.98
C GLU A 68 -8.83 9.72 -4.69
N GLU A 69 -9.81 9.43 -5.54
CA GLU A 69 -11.21 9.81 -5.33
C GLU A 69 -11.76 9.18 -4.04
N LEU A 70 -11.60 7.87 -3.89
CA LEU A 70 -12.06 7.14 -2.70
C LEU A 70 -11.37 7.61 -1.42
N ALA A 71 -10.09 7.95 -1.49
CA ALA A 71 -9.33 8.51 -0.38
C ALA A 71 -9.89 9.86 0.06
N LYS A 72 -10.19 10.74 -0.91
CA LYS A 72 -10.77 12.06 -0.67
C LYS A 72 -12.17 11.97 -0.05
N GLU A 73 -13.03 11.12 -0.62
CA GLU A 73 -14.41 10.93 -0.14
C GLU A 73 -14.47 10.41 1.29
N ASN A 74 -13.61 9.46 1.64
CA ASN A 74 -13.63 8.80 2.95
C ASN A 74 -12.62 9.38 3.94
N GLY A 75 -11.85 10.40 3.54
CA GLY A 75 -10.82 11.01 4.37
C GLY A 75 -9.69 10.05 4.79
N MET A 76 -9.28 9.17 3.87
CA MET A 76 -8.22 8.18 4.09
C MET A 76 -6.83 8.77 3.78
N THR A 77 -5.80 8.25 4.43
CA THR A 77 -4.41 8.63 4.12
C THR A 77 -3.85 7.75 3.01
N ILE A 78 -3.38 8.37 1.93
CA ILE A 78 -2.73 7.66 0.83
C ILE A 78 -1.31 7.25 1.23
N VAL A 79 -0.96 5.98 1.04
CA VAL A 79 0.40 5.46 1.17
C VAL A 79 0.96 5.21 -0.21
N HIS A 80 1.74 6.17 -0.71
CA HIS A 80 2.29 6.14 -2.05
C HIS A 80 3.34 5.01 -2.18
N PRO A 81 3.42 4.29 -3.32
CA PRO A 81 4.35 3.16 -3.48
C PRO A 81 5.85 3.50 -3.56
N TYR A 82 6.22 4.74 -3.89
CA TYR A 82 7.63 5.12 -4.05
C TYR A 82 7.87 6.63 -3.88
N ASP A 83 7.08 7.49 -4.51
CA ASP A 83 7.18 8.97 -4.45
C ASP A 83 6.62 9.54 -3.13
N ASP A 84 7.18 9.08 -2.01
CA ASP A 84 6.94 9.62 -0.68
C ASP A 84 8.27 9.57 0.09
N LYS A 85 8.60 10.67 0.78
CA LYS A 85 9.89 10.81 1.46
C LYS A 85 10.14 9.73 2.52
N PHE A 86 9.10 9.27 3.22
CA PHE A 86 9.24 8.24 4.25
C PHE A 86 9.34 6.85 3.63
N VAL A 87 8.62 6.62 2.53
CA VAL A 87 8.76 5.37 1.76
C VAL A 87 10.17 5.26 1.19
N MET A 88 10.69 6.31 0.56
CA MET A 88 12.08 6.34 0.05
C MET A 88 13.11 6.15 1.17
N ALA A 89 12.97 6.87 2.29
CA ALA A 89 13.86 6.71 3.43
C ALA A 89 13.83 5.29 3.99
N GLY A 90 12.65 4.68 4.08
CA GLY A 90 12.48 3.30 4.53
C GLY A 90 13.17 2.28 3.61
N GLN A 91 13.16 2.47 2.29
CA GLN A 91 13.88 1.57 1.39
C GLN A 91 15.41 1.75 1.52
N GLY A 92 15.86 2.96 1.88
CA GLY A 92 17.26 3.28 2.08
C GLY A 92 17.93 2.53 3.23
N THR A 93 17.17 1.97 4.18
CA THR A 93 17.75 1.20 5.29
C THR A 93 18.50 -0.03 4.81
N ILE A 94 18.07 -0.64 3.70
CA ILE A 94 18.79 -1.75 3.05
C ILE A 94 20.20 -1.30 2.64
N GLY A 95 20.34 -0.07 2.15
CA GLY A 95 21.65 0.48 1.80
C GLY A 95 22.54 0.66 3.04
N LEU A 96 21.96 1.07 4.17
CA LEU A 96 22.69 1.17 5.44
C LEU A 96 23.14 -0.20 5.94
N GLU A 97 22.27 -1.21 5.87
CA GLU A 97 22.58 -2.60 6.23
C GLU A 97 23.71 -3.17 5.36
N ILE A 98 23.69 -2.92 4.04
CA ILE A 98 24.76 -3.36 3.14
C ILE A 98 26.10 -2.70 3.48
N LEU A 99 26.12 -1.40 3.80
CA LEU A 99 27.34 -0.69 4.16
C LEU A 99 27.93 -1.25 5.46
N ASP A 100 27.08 -1.46 6.46
CA ASP A 100 27.47 -2.06 7.74
C ASP A 100 28.05 -3.48 7.54
N ASP A 101 27.40 -4.33 6.74
CA ASP A 101 27.84 -5.69 6.44
C ASP A 101 29.21 -5.78 5.74
N ILE A 102 29.59 -4.74 4.98
CA ILE A 102 30.90 -4.67 4.31
C ILE A 102 31.94 -3.84 5.09
N GLY A 103 31.59 -3.38 6.30
CA GLY A 103 32.49 -2.65 7.20
C GLY A 103 32.71 -1.18 6.82
N MET A 104 31.73 -0.52 6.21
CA MET A 104 31.73 0.91 5.90
C MET A 104 30.95 1.75 6.92
#